data_AF-A0A930SV81-F1
#
_entry.id   AF-A0A930SV81-F1
#
_cell.length_a   1.000
_cell.length_b   1.000
_cell.length_c   1.000
_cell.angle_alpha   90.00
_cell.angle_beta   90.00
_cell.angle_gamma   90.00
#
_symmetry.space_group_name_H-M   'P 1'
#
loop_
_entity.id
_entity.type
_entity.pdbx_description
1 polymer ?
#
loop_
_entity_poly.entity_id
_entity_poly.type
_entity_poly.pdbx_seq_one_letter_code
_entity_poly.pdbx_strand_id
1 'polypeptide(L)'
;MPARLGPFGFITAYGKMAFQARNLARATEIYQRMLADSDCTVILTLAGSLVSAGLKQTLVDLVKNRMVDAIVSTGANIVDQDFFEALGYRHYQGTPAADDQALRELAIDRIYDTYIDEDALRVCDETIAEIAAGLPARPHSSREFIAEMGRWLQQRDLGANSLVRVAYEQGVPIFVPAFSDCSAGFGLVCHQTRQPEQHLTIDSVRDFRELTEIKVQSAESGLLMLAGGVPKNFAQDVVVAAELLGKEVSMHKYAVQLTVADERDGALSGSTLREACSWGKVDTVYEQMVFGELTLGFPLLASAAYHARAWESRPARRWNRIFEPLAAVK
;
A
#
# COMPACT_ATOMS: atom_id res chain seq x y z
N MET A 1 -34.29 5.39 2.09
CA MET A 1 -33.60 4.09 1.92
C MET A 1 -32.60 4.24 0.79
N PRO A 2 -31.32 3.85 0.95
CA PRO A 2 -30.40 3.82 -0.17
C PRO A 2 -30.97 2.92 -1.28
N ALA A 3 -30.77 3.32 -2.54
CA ALA A 3 -31.30 2.59 -3.69
C ALA A 3 -30.84 1.13 -3.66
N ARG A 4 -31.76 0.19 -3.94
CA ARG A 4 -31.45 -1.26 -4.00
C ARG A 4 -30.35 -1.61 -5.02
N LEU A 5 -30.05 -0.71 -5.96
CA LEU A 5 -29.09 -0.89 -7.06
C LEU A 5 -27.81 -0.03 -6.94
N GLY A 6 -27.51 0.53 -5.76
CA GLY A 6 -26.21 1.18 -5.49
C GLY A 6 -25.18 0.22 -4.88
N PRO A 7 -23.88 0.55 -4.88
CA PRO A 7 -22.81 -0.27 -4.28
C PRO A 7 -23.11 -0.62 -2.80
N PHE A 8 -23.64 0.34 -2.03
CA PHE A 8 -24.13 0.10 -0.66
C PHE A 8 -25.29 -0.93 -0.61
N GLY A 9 -26.20 -0.88 -1.60
CA GLY A 9 -27.31 -1.83 -1.74
C GLY A 9 -26.83 -3.25 -2.08
N PHE A 10 -25.85 -3.39 -2.97
CA PHE A 10 -25.23 -4.69 -3.30
C PHE A 10 -24.55 -5.33 -2.08
N ILE A 11 -23.68 -4.58 -1.39
CA ILE A 11 -22.99 -5.09 -0.21
C ILE A 11 -23.98 -5.45 0.92
N THR A 12 -25.02 -4.64 1.14
CA THR A 12 -26.07 -4.97 2.12
C THR A 12 -26.80 -6.26 1.76
N ALA A 13 -27.08 -6.49 0.48
CA ALA A 13 -27.72 -7.72 0.01
C ALA A 13 -26.79 -8.94 0.17
N TYR A 14 -25.49 -8.78 -0.07
CA TYR A 14 -24.48 -9.83 0.09
C TYR A 14 -24.42 -10.37 1.53
N GLY A 15 -24.70 -9.54 2.54
CA GLY A 15 -24.79 -9.98 3.93
C GLY A 15 -25.85 -11.07 4.18
N LYS A 16 -26.89 -11.14 3.33
CA LYS A 16 -27.95 -12.17 3.39
C LYS A 16 -27.69 -13.39 2.49
N MET A 17 -26.62 -13.37 1.70
CA MET A 17 -26.20 -14.48 0.82
C MET A 17 -25.27 -15.45 1.58
N ALA A 18 -24.68 -16.43 0.88
CA ALA A 18 -23.73 -17.42 1.44
C ALA A 18 -22.30 -17.21 0.92
N PHE A 19 -21.33 -17.90 1.54
CA PHE A 19 -19.92 -17.94 1.14
C PHE A 19 -19.25 -16.55 1.10
N GLN A 20 -18.44 -16.27 0.07
CA GLN A 20 -17.58 -15.09 0.00
C GLN A 20 -18.36 -13.78 -0.16
N ALA A 21 -19.59 -13.81 -0.68
CA ALA A 21 -20.47 -12.64 -0.66
C ALA A 21 -20.72 -12.17 0.78
N ARG A 22 -21.08 -13.09 1.68
CA ARG A 22 -21.31 -12.76 3.10
C ARG A 22 -20.02 -12.29 3.78
N ASN A 23 -18.88 -12.90 3.45
CA ASN A 23 -17.59 -12.46 3.98
C ASN A 23 -17.24 -11.05 3.51
N LEU A 24 -17.48 -10.71 2.24
CA LEU A 24 -17.25 -9.37 1.71
C LEU A 24 -18.14 -8.32 2.40
N ALA A 25 -19.40 -8.67 2.69
CA ALA A 25 -20.30 -7.81 3.45
C ALA A 25 -19.77 -7.56 4.87
N ARG A 26 -19.37 -8.61 5.59
CA ARG A 26 -18.77 -8.50 6.93
C ARG A 26 -17.47 -7.71 6.94
N ALA A 27 -16.59 -7.95 5.96
CA ALA A 27 -15.36 -7.19 5.78
C ALA A 27 -15.65 -5.70 5.56
N THR A 28 -16.69 -5.38 4.78
CA THR A 28 -17.11 -3.99 4.57
C THR A 28 -17.65 -3.36 5.86
N GLU A 29 -18.44 -4.09 6.65
CA GLU A 29 -18.92 -3.62 7.96
C GLU A 29 -17.76 -3.35 8.93
N ILE A 30 -16.75 -4.23 8.98
CA ILE A 30 -15.56 -4.05 9.80
C ILE A 30 -14.76 -2.83 9.33
N TYR A 31 -14.56 -2.66 8.01
CA TYR A 31 -13.88 -1.47 7.49
C TYR A 31 -14.65 -0.18 7.77
N GLN A 32 -15.98 -0.18 7.68
CA GLN A 32 -16.77 0.97 8.11
C GLN A 32 -16.61 1.28 9.60
N ARG A 33 -16.46 0.27 10.46
CA ARG A 33 -16.14 0.47 11.89
C ARG A 33 -14.75 1.07 12.06
N MET A 34 -13.74 0.59 11.32
CA MET A 34 -12.39 1.20 11.31
C MET A 34 -12.47 2.69 10.99
N LEU A 35 -13.26 3.05 9.97
CA LEU A 35 -13.41 4.44 9.54
C LEU A 35 -14.18 5.29 10.56
N ALA A 36 -15.23 4.74 11.18
CA ALA A 36 -16.01 5.43 12.19
C ALA A 36 -15.28 5.62 13.53
N ASP A 37 -14.27 4.79 13.82
CA ASP A 37 -13.41 4.92 14.98
C ASP A 37 -12.38 6.05 14.76
N SER A 38 -12.62 7.20 15.40
CA SER A 38 -11.79 8.41 15.28
C SER A 38 -10.41 8.26 15.92
N ASP A 39 -10.17 7.22 16.71
CA ASP A 39 -8.89 6.93 17.37
C ASP A 39 -8.09 5.85 16.62
N CYS A 40 -8.72 5.19 15.65
CA CYS A 40 -8.09 4.19 14.80
C CYS A 40 -7.19 4.81 13.73
N THR A 41 -5.96 4.31 13.62
CA THR A 41 -5.06 4.46 12.49
C THR A 41 -5.27 3.31 11.51
N VAL A 42 -5.67 3.62 10.27
CA VAL A 42 -5.86 2.59 9.23
C VAL A 42 -4.58 2.41 8.43
N ILE A 43 -4.02 1.21 8.49
CA ILE A 43 -2.86 0.80 7.67
C ILE A 43 -3.39 -0.03 6.50
N LEU A 44 -3.11 0.44 5.28
CA LEU A 44 -3.41 -0.26 4.03
C LEU A 44 -2.18 -1.08 3.62
N THR A 45 -2.37 -2.36 3.30
CA THR A 45 -1.30 -3.18 2.72
C THR A 45 -1.59 -3.49 1.26
N LEU A 46 -0.61 -3.29 0.38
CA LEU A 46 -0.75 -3.46 -1.06
C LEU A 46 0.25 -4.49 -1.59
N ALA A 47 -0.27 -5.66 -1.95
CA ALA A 47 0.48 -6.67 -2.69
C ALA A 47 -0.23 -7.05 -3.99
N GLY A 48 0.48 -7.73 -4.90
CA GLY A 48 0.01 -7.99 -6.26
C GLY A 48 0.19 -6.78 -7.17
N SER A 49 -0.48 -6.80 -8.33
CA SER A 49 -0.32 -5.80 -9.40
C SER A 49 -1.55 -4.89 -9.51
N LEU A 50 -1.85 -4.14 -8.45
CA LEU A 50 -3.16 -3.49 -8.28
C LEU A 50 -3.32 -2.25 -9.16
N VAL A 51 -2.25 -1.45 -9.28
CA VAL A 51 -2.28 -0.22 -10.08
C VAL A 51 -2.45 -0.55 -11.55
N SER A 52 -1.64 -1.48 -12.08
CA SER A 52 -1.75 -1.94 -13.47
C SER A 52 -3.09 -2.65 -13.74
N ALA A 53 -3.69 -3.28 -12.73
CA ALA A 53 -5.03 -3.88 -12.81
C ALA A 53 -6.18 -2.86 -12.76
N GLY A 54 -5.89 -1.55 -12.74
CA GLY A 54 -6.89 -0.48 -12.80
C GLY A 54 -7.45 -0.04 -11.45
N LEU A 55 -6.86 -0.47 -10.32
CA LEU A 55 -7.33 -0.10 -8.97
C LEU A 55 -6.75 1.22 -8.45
N LYS A 56 -5.87 1.88 -9.23
CA LYS A 56 -5.18 3.12 -8.85
C LYS A 56 -6.12 4.20 -8.32
N GLN A 57 -7.19 4.51 -9.06
CA GLN A 57 -8.11 5.59 -8.67
C GLN A 57 -8.76 5.31 -7.32
N THR A 58 -9.18 4.07 -7.08
CA THR A 58 -9.75 3.66 -5.80
C THR A 58 -8.76 3.89 -4.66
N LEU A 59 -7.48 3.51 -4.84
CA LEU A 59 -6.43 3.72 -3.83
C LEU A 59 -6.18 5.20 -3.56
N VAL A 60 -6.10 6.01 -4.62
CA VAL A 60 -5.95 7.48 -4.52
C VAL A 60 -7.13 8.11 -3.79
N ASP A 61 -8.36 7.67 -4.08
CA ASP A 61 -9.55 8.17 -3.42
C ASP A 61 -9.58 7.80 -1.92
N LEU A 62 -9.12 6.61 -1.55
CA LEU A 62 -8.98 6.25 -0.13
C LEU A 62 -8.04 7.22 0.61
N VAL A 63 -6.91 7.60 -0.01
CA VAL A 63 -5.96 8.55 0.58
C VAL A 63 -6.55 9.96 0.65
N LYS A 64 -7.11 10.47 -0.46
CA LYS A 64 -7.72 11.83 -0.51
C LYS A 64 -8.84 12.01 0.52
N ASN A 65 -9.57 10.94 0.81
CA ASN A 65 -10.70 10.96 1.73
C ASN A 65 -10.36 10.45 3.14
N ARG A 66 -9.08 10.39 3.51
CA ARG A 66 -8.62 10.00 4.88
C ARG A 66 -9.15 8.63 5.33
N MET A 67 -9.36 7.74 4.37
CA MET A 67 -9.82 6.38 4.61
C MET A 67 -8.65 5.43 4.90
N VAL A 68 -7.42 5.93 4.77
CA VAL A 68 -6.14 5.27 5.02
C VAL A 68 -5.18 6.30 5.58
N ASP A 69 -4.39 5.90 6.58
CA ASP A 69 -3.48 6.78 7.32
C ASP A 69 -2.00 6.43 7.10
N ALA A 70 -1.68 5.17 6.77
CA ALA A 70 -0.35 4.71 6.36
C ALA A 70 -0.49 3.58 5.33
N ILE A 71 0.51 3.41 4.47
CA ILE A 71 0.54 2.37 3.43
C ILE A 71 1.81 1.53 3.59
N VAL A 72 1.68 0.21 3.53
CA VAL A 72 2.80 -0.72 3.32
C VAL A 72 2.58 -1.41 1.99
N SER A 73 3.55 -1.41 1.07
CA SER A 73 3.35 -1.88 -0.29
C SER A 73 4.54 -2.69 -0.80
N THR A 74 4.33 -3.45 -1.87
CA THR A 74 5.40 -3.89 -2.77
C THR A 74 5.90 -2.73 -3.63
N GLY A 75 7.14 -2.83 -4.11
CA GLY A 75 7.73 -1.87 -5.04
C GLY A 75 6.98 -1.81 -6.38
N ALA A 76 6.46 -2.95 -6.85
CA ALA A 76 5.66 -3.03 -8.08
C ALA A 76 4.51 -2.01 -8.12
N ASN A 77 3.70 -1.89 -7.06
CA ASN A 77 2.58 -0.93 -7.08
C ASN A 77 3.07 0.52 -7.03
N ILE A 78 4.13 0.80 -6.26
CA ILE A 78 4.56 2.17 -5.94
C ILE A 78 5.46 2.74 -7.03
N VAL A 79 6.40 1.96 -7.54
CA VAL A 79 7.45 2.41 -8.45
C VAL A 79 7.12 2.01 -9.89
N ASP A 80 7.06 0.71 -10.16
CA ASP A 80 6.91 0.16 -11.51
C ASP A 80 5.57 0.54 -12.15
N GLN A 81 4.58 0.85 -11.32
CA GLN A 81 3.22 1.13 -11.78
C GLN A 81 2.80 2.58 -11.49
N ASP A 82 2.68 2.99 -10.23
CA ASP A 82 2.15 4.32 -9.91
C ASP A 82 3.13 5.45 -10.26
N PHE A 83 4.38 5.38 -9.80
CA PHE A 83 5.39 6.38 -10.13
C PHE A 83 5.70 6.40 -11.63
N PHE A 84 5.82 5.23 -12.26
CA PHE A 84 5.92 5.09 -13.71
C PHE A 84 4.80 5.84 -14.46
N GLU A 85 3.53 5.62 -14.10
CA GLU A 85 2.42 6.36 -14.69
C GLU A 85 2.44 7.86 -14.33
N ALA A 86 2.96 8.22 -13.15
CA ALA A 86 3.14 9.60 -12.73
C ALA A 86 4.12 10.37 -13.62
N LEU A 87 5.13 9.69 -14.18
CA LEU A 87 6.08 10.24 -15.15
C LEU A 87 5.46 10.45 -16.55
N GLY A 88 4.21 10.02 -16.75
CA GLY A 88 3.46 10.20 -18.00
C GLY A 88 3.32 8.95 -18.86
N TYR A 89 3.88 7.82 -18.41
CA TYR A 89 3.76 6.53 -19.08
C TYR A 89 2.45 5.82 -18.75
N ARG A 90 2.20 4.66 -19.38
CA ARG A 90 0.92 3.94 -19.31
C ARG A 90 1.12 2.44 -19.35
N HIS A 91 0.19 1.73 -18.72
CA HIS A 91 -0.06 0.32 -18.99
C HIS A 91 -1.08 0.18 -20.11
N TYR A 92 -1.01 -0.96 -20.81
CA TYR A 92 -1.88 -1.25 -21.95
C TYR A 92 -2.61 -2.56 -21.73
N GLN A 93 -3.87 -2.62 -22.16
CA GLN A 93 -4.61 -3.88 -22.21
C GLN A 93 -3.99 -4.79 -23.28
N GLY A 94 -3.77 -6.04 -22.90
CA GLY A 94 -3.15 -7.07 -23.72
C GLY A 94 -3.92 -8.38 -23.69
N THR A 95 -3.22 -9.49 -23.90
CA THR A 95 -3.77 -10.83 -23.84
C THR A 95 -2.76 -11.79 -23.19
N PRO A 96 -3.20 -12.72 -22.34
CA PRO A 96 -2.30 -13.70 -21.75
C PRO A 96 -1.80 -14.73 -22.79
N ALA A 97 -2.34 -14.72 -24.01
CA ALA A 97 -1.99 -15.65 -25.09
C ALA A 97 -0.95 -15.09 -26.08
N ALA A 98 -0.35 -13.94 -25.81
CA ALA A 98 0.71 -13.39 -26.65
C ALA A 98 1.99 -14.24 -26.59
N ASP A 99 2.78 -14.20 -27.66
CA ASP A 99 4.09 -14.84 -27.72
C ASP A 99 5.10 -14.02 -26.90
N ASP A 100 5.54 -14.58 -25.78
CA ASP A 100 6.48 -13.93 -24.85
C ASP A 100 7.83 -13.62 -25.51
N GLN A 101 8.27 -14.38 -26.52
CA GLN A 101 9.50 -14.07 -27.23
C GLN A 101 9.33 -12.83 -28.11
N ALA A 102 8.20 -12.74 -28.83
CA ALA A 102 7.88 -11.57 -29.62
C ALA A 102 7.72 -10.32 -28.75
N LEU A 103 7.07 -10.44 -27.59
CA LEU A 103 6.98 -9.35 -26.60
C LEU A 103 8.38 -8.88 -26.17
N ARG A 104 9.27 -9.82 -25.82
CA ARG A 104 10.66 -9.53 -25.44
C ARG A 104 11.45 -8.84 -26.54
N GLU A 105 11.34 -9.30 -27.79
CA GLU A 105 12.02 -8.70 -28.96
C GLU A 105 11.55 -7.26 -29.22
N LEU A 106 10.31 -6.94 -28.81
CA LEU A 106 9.72 -5.61 -28.92
C LEU A 106 9.89 -4.75 -27.66
N ALA A 107 10.65 -5.21 -26.65
CA ALA A 107 10.81 -4.53 -25.37
C ALA A 107 9.47 -4.27 -24.66
N ILE A 108 8.57 -5.25 -24.70
CA ILE A 108 7.28 -5.24 -24.01
C ILE A 108 7.32 -6.29 -22.90
N ASP A 109 7.12 -5.85 -21.66
CA ASP A 109 6.94 -6.75 -20.53
C ASP A 109 5.46 -6.97 -20.26
N ARG A 110 5.12 -8.18 -19.80
CA ARG A 110 3.74 -8.61 -19.56
C ARG A 110 3.47 -8.86 -18.09
N ILE A 111 2.38 -8.27 -17.60
CA ILE A 111 1.72 -8.54 -16.34
C ILE A 111 0.39 -9.23 -16.66
N TYR A 112 0.43 -10.55 -16.86
CA TYR A 112 -0.72 -11.35 -17.31
C TYR A 112 -1.35 -10.83 -18.62
N ASP A 113 -2.51 -10.19 -18.57
CA ASP A 113 -3.22 -9.62 -19.71
C ASP A 113 -3.03 -8.10 -19.83
N THR A 114 -2.02 -7.56 -19.15
CA THR A 114 -1.65 -6.15 -19.15
C THR A 114 -0.18 -6.01 -19.57
N TYR A 115 0.15 -5.03 -20.39
CA TYR A 115 1.50 -4.80 -20.91
C TYR A 115 2.08 -3.48 -20.40
N ILE A 116 3.41 -3.45 -20.33
CA ILE A 116 4.23 -2.28 -19.99
C ILE A 116 5.42 -2.20 -20.95
N ASP A 117 5.81 -0.98 -21.30
CA ASP A 117 6.93 -0.67 -22.18
C ASP A 117 8.24 -0.69 -21.37
N GLU A 118 9.17 -1.59 -21.71
CA GLU A 118 10.43 -1.78 -20.99
C GLU A 118 11.37 -0.57 -21.16
N ASP A 119 11.37 0.07 -22.32
CA ASP A 119 12.19 1.28 -22.55
C ASP A 119 11.69 2.45 -21.71
N ALA A 120 10.38 2.58 -21.54
CA ALA A 120 9.80 3.53 -20.60
C ALA A 120 10.14 3.18 -19.14
N LEU A 121 10.15 1.90 -18.77
CA LEU A 121 10.56 1.46 -17.43
C LEU A 121 12.02 1.84 -17.15
N ARG A 122 12.91 1.74 -18.13
CA ARG A 122 14.31 2.21 -17.99
C ARG A 122 14.39 3.70 -17.68
N VAL A 123 13.47 4.52 -18.21
CA VAL A 123 13.40 5.94 -17.83
C VAL A 123 12.95 6.11 -16.37
N CYS A 124 12.03 5.27 -15.89
CA CYS A 124 11.67 5.21 -14.47
C CYS A 124 12.89 4.89 -13.59
N ASP A 125 13.67 3.86 -13.96
CA ASP A 125 14.89 3.46 -13.26
C ASP A 125 15.91 4.61 -13.20
N GLU A 126 16.17 5.27 -14.34
CA GLU A 126 17.08 6.42 -14.41
C GLU A 126 16.58 7.61 -13.60
N THR A 127 15.25 7.83 -13.54
CA THR A 127 14.66 8.88 -12.71
C THR A 127 14.88 8.60 -11.22
N ILE A 128 14.81 7.33 -10.79
CA ILE A 128 15.17 6.95 -9.42
C ILE A 128 16.65 7.25 -9.15
N ALA A 129 17.55 6.94 -10.10
CA ALA A 129 18.96 7.27 -9.98
C ALA A 129 19.20 8.80 -9.87
N GLU A 130 18.47 9.62 -10.63
CA GLU A 130 18.51 11.09 -10.55
C GLU A 130 18.08 11.57 -9.15
N ILE A 131 16.95 11.08 -8.64
CA ILE A 131 16.46 11.43 -7.29
C ILE A 131 17.50 11.04 -6.24
N ALA A 132 18.05 9.82 -6.33
CA ALA A 132 19.06 9.33 -5.39
C ALA A 132 20.34 10.17 -5.40
N ALA A 133 20.79 10.61 -6.58
CA ALA A 133 21.94 11.49 -6.72
C ALA A 133 21.72 12.89 -6.11
N GLY A 134 20.47 13.33 -6.00
CA GLY A 134 20.09 14.59 -5.37
C GLY A 134 19.97 14.54 -3.83
N LEU A 135 20.09 13.37 -3.21
CA LEU A 135 19.91 13.17 -1.77
C LEU A 135 21.25 12.95 -1.05
N PRO A 136 21.33 13.27 0.26
CA PRO A 136 22.55 13.03 1.03
C PRO A 136 22.99 11.56 1.03
N ALA A 137 24.29 11.31 0.86
CA ALA A 137 24.92 9.98 0.88
C ALA A 137 24.95 9.39 2.31
N ARG A 138 23.78 8.92 2.76
CA ARG A 138 23.56 8.23 4.05
C ARG A 138 22.50 7.15 3.88
N PRO A 139 22.24 6.33 4.90
CA PRO A 139 21.06 5.48 4.88
C PRO A 139 19.77 6.31 4.94
N HIS A 140 18.81 5.99 4.06
CA HIS A 140 17.44 6.50 4.02
C HIS A 140 16.46 5.34 4.20
N SER A 141 15.29 5.57 4.77
CA SER A 141 14.21 4.58 4.73
C SER A 141 13.52 4.60 3.36
N SER A 142 12.78 3.55 2.98
CA SER A 142 11.96 3.60 1.76
C SER A 142 10.88 4.68 1.88
N ARG A 143 10.31 4.88 3.08
CA ARG A 143 9.37 5.98 3.35
C ARG A 143 9.97 7.34 3.03
N GLU A 144 11.18 7.60 3.52
CA GLU A 144 11.89 8.84 3.26
C GLU A 144 12.11 9.04 1.76
N PHE A 145 12.59 8.01 1.06
CA PHE A 145 12.84 8.08 -0.38
C PHE A 145 11.55 8.27 -1.19
N ILE A 146 10.46 7.59 -0.84
CA ILE A 146 9.17 7.71 -1.53
C ILE A 146 8.53 9.09 -1.29
N ALA A 147 8.72 9.69 -0.10
CA ALA A 147 8.31 11.06 0.13
C ALA A 147 9.08 12.03 -0.79
N GLU A 148 10.37 11.79 -1.02
CA GLU A 148 11.18 12.55 -1.97
C GLU A 148 10.74 12.34 -3.43
N MET A 149 10.32 11.13 -3.82
CA MET A 149 9.67 10.88 -5.11
C MET A 149 8.38 11.71 -5.28
N GLY A 150 7.52 11.74 -4.25
CA GLY A 150 6.29 12.56 -4.25
C GLY A 150 6.59 14.06 -4.35
N ARG A 151 7.59 14.54 -3.60
CA ARG A 151 8.09 15.93 -3.68
C ARG A 151 8.62 16.25 -5.08
N TRP A 152 9.39 15.35 -5.68
CA TRP A 152 9.97 15.52 -7.02
C TRP A 152 8.88 15.63 -8.09
N LEU A 153 7.84 14.79 -8.02
CA LEU A 153 6.66 14.87 -8.91
C LEU A 153 5.93 16.20 -8.74
N GLN A 154 5.66 16.61 -7.49
CA GLN A 154 4.96 17.87 -7.22
C GLN A 154 5.72 19.08 -7.78
N GLN A 155 7.04 19.15 -7.58
CA GLN A 155 7.86 20.28 -8.05
C GLN A 155 7.91 20.42 -9.57
N ARG A 156 7.69 19.32 -10.31
CA ARG A 156 7.64 19.28 -11.78
C ARG A 156 6.22 19.30 -12.34
N ASP A 157 5.22 19.42 -11.47
CA ASP A 157 3.80 19.31 -11.79
C ASP A 157 3.41 18.04 -12.56
N LEU A 158 4.02 16.91 -12.18
CA LEU A 158 3.74 15.59 -12.76
C LEU A 158 2.85 14.76 -11.85
N GLY A 159 2.08 13.82 -12.41
CA GLY A 159 1.37 12.82 -11.62
C GLY A 159 0.33 13.35 -10.62
N ALA A 160 -0.47 14.37 -10.95
CA ALA A 160 -1.49 14.93 -10.04
C ALA A 160 -2.50 13.88 -9.49
N ASN A 161 -2.59 12.71 -10.13
CA ASN A 161 -3.41 11.59 -9.69
C ASN A 161 -2.60 10.30 -9.43
N SER A 162 -1.32 10.46 -9.06
CA SER A 162 -0.46 9.38 -8.56
C SER A 162 -0.70 9.17 -7.07
N LEU A 163 -0.75 7.91 -6.64
CA LEU A 163 -0.78 7.52 -5.24
C LEU A 163 0.43 8.07 -4.48
N VAL A 164 1.63 8.01 -5.05
CA VAL A 164 2.87 8.56 -4.47
C VAL A 164 2.77 10.06 -4.23
N ARG A 165 2.41 10.85 -5.27
CA ARG A 165 2.27 12.31 -5.12
C ARG A 165 1.16 12.68 -4.14
N VAL A 166 0.00 12.02 -4.23
CA VAL A 166 -1.14 12.30 -3.34
C VAL A 166 -0.81 11.93 -1.90
N ALA A 167 -0.15 10.80 -1.64
CA ALA A 167 0.26 10.42 -0.30
C ALA A 167 1.25 11.43 0.30
N TYR A 168 2.21 11.92 -0.49
CA TYR A 168 3.11 13.01 -0.08
C TYR A 168 2.33 14.28 0.30
N GLU A 169 1.42 14.74 -0.56
CA GLU A 169 0.60 15.95 -0.32
C GLU A 169 -0.30 15.83 0.92
N GLN A 170 -0.86 14.63 1.16
CA GLN A 170 -1.70 14.34 2.32
C GLN A 170 -0.90 13.96 3.58
N GLY A 171 0.43 13.82 3.48
CA GLY A 171 1.28 13.40 4.60
C GLY A 171 1.08 11.94 5.04
N VAL A 172 0.62 11.07 4.15
CA VAL A 172 0.47 9.63 4.39
C VAL A 172 1.79 8.93 4.04
N PRO A 173 2.47 8.27 5.00
CA PRO A 173 3.69 7.52 4.73
C PRO A 173 3.41 6.27 3.90
N ILE A 174 4.29 5.98 2.95
CA ILE A 174 4.32 4.74 2.18
C ILE A 174 5.62 4.01 2.53
N PHE A 175 5.52 2.78 3.00
CA PHE A 175 6.67 1.91 3.28
C PHE A 175 6.73 0.80 2.22
N VAL A 176 7.92 0.53 1.69
CA VAL A 176 8.20 -0.60 0.80
C VAL A 176 9.40 -1.37 1.35
N PRO A 177 9.19 -2.37 2.23
CA PRO A 177 10.29 -3.02 2.95
C PRO A 177 11.33 -3.69 2.04
N ALA A 178 10.88 -4.19 0.88
CA ALA A 178 11.72 -4.76 -0.16
C ALA A 178 11.89 -3.75 -1.31
N PHE A 179 12.37 -2.53 -1.02
CA PHE A 179 12.42 -1.45 -2.02
C PHE A 179 13.36 -1.73 -3.18
N SER A 180 14.40 -2.54 -2.98
CA SER A 180 15.30 -2.97 -4.05
C SER A 180 14.68 -3.97 -5.03
N ASP A 181 13.52 -4.56 -4.70
CA ASP A 181 12.83 -5.57 -5.52
C ASP A 181 11.78 -4.92 -6.45
N CYS A 182 12.21 -3.94 -7.24
CA CYS A 182 11.43 -3.20 -8.25
C CYS A 182 12.34 -2.25 -9.06
N SER A 183 11.78 -1.41 -9.95
CA SER A 183 12.46 -0.33 -10.69
C SER A 183 13.36 0.55 -9.82
N ALA A 184 12.98 0.76 -8.56
CA ALA A 184 13.83 1.53 -7.66
C ALA A 184 15.17 0.85 -7.38
N GLY A 185 15.21 -0.48 -7.30
CA GLY A 185 16.44 -1.25 -7.15
C GLY A 185 17.40 -1.05 -8.31
N PHE A 186 16.90 -1.08 -9.55
CA PHE A 186 17.71 -0.85 -10.75
C PHE A 186 18.32 0.55 -10.75
N GLY A 187 17.51 1.58 -10.48
CA GLY A 187 17.99 2.96 -10.34
C GLY A 187 19.03 3.14 -9.22
N LEU A 188 18.83 2.48 -8.07
CA LEU A 188 19.79 2.53 -6.96
C LEU A 188 21.11 1.81 -7.29
N VAL A 189 21.08 0.69 -8.03
CA VAL A 189 22.29 0.04 -8.54
C VAL A 189 23.05 0.97 -9.50
N CYS A 190 22.35 1.67 -10.39
CA CYS A 190 22.95 2.68 -11.24
C CYS A 190 23.59 3.82 -10.43
N HIS A 191 22.90 4.34 -9.42
CA HIS A 191 23.42 5.38 -8.51
C HIS A 191 24.70 4.93 -7.80
N GLN A 192 24.69 3.75 -7.16
CA GLN A 192 25.86 3.24 -6.44
C GLN A 192 27.04 2.95 -7.37
N THR A 193 26.77 2.49 -8.59
CA THR A 193 27.81 2.25 -9.60
C THR A 193 28.45 3.56 -10.07
N ARG A 194 27.65 4.63 -10.21
CA ARG A 194 28.12 5.96 -10.63
C ARG A 194 28.83 6.71 -9.49
N GLN A 195 28.43 6.47 -8.23
CA GLN A 195 28.94 7.12 -7.03
C GLN A 195 29.44 6.09 -5.99
N PRO A 196 30.52 5.34 -6.27
CA PRO A 196 30.93 4.20 -5.44
C PRO A 196 31.31 4.57 -4.00
N GLU A 197 31.77 5.79 -3.75
CA GLU A 197 32.18 6.25 -2.41
C GLU A 197 31.19 7.23 -1.75
N GLN A 198 30.25 7.80 -2.53
CA GLN A 198 29.33 8.84 -2.09
C GLN A 198 27.89 8.54 -2.54
N HIS A 199 27.43 7.33 -2.23
CA HIS A 199 26.07 6.90 -2.52
C HIS A 199 25.21 6.82 -1.26
N LEU A 200 23.91 6.76 -1.47
CA LEU A 200 22.95 6.44 -0.42
C LEU A 200 22.65 4.94 -0.39
N THR A 201 22.12 4.49 0.74
CA THR A 201 21.59 3.14 0.92
C THR A 201 20.17 3.20 1.44
N ILE A 202 19.44 2.09 1.29
CA ILE A 202 18.09 1.94 1.84
C ILE A 202 18.17 1.09 3.10
N ASP A 203 17.66 1.63 4.20
CA ASP A 203 17.62 1.03 5.52
C ASP A 203 16.21 0.49 5.79
N SER A 204 16.00 -0.80 5.49
CA SER A 204 14.72 -1.47 5.72
C SER A 204 14.39 -1.66 7.20
N VAL A 205 15.39 -1.63 8.10
CA VAL A 205 15.15 -1.64 9.54
C VAL A 205 14.57 -0.31 9.98
N ARG A 206 15.02 0.80 9.40
CA ARG A 206 14.42 2.12 9.64
C ARG A 206 12.95 2.17 9.21
N ASP A 207 12.57 1.58 8.08
CA ASP A 207 11.16 1.44 7.70
C ASP A 207 10.34 0.77 8.81
N PHE A 208 10.86 -0.34 9.34
CA PHE A 208 10.14 -1.12 10.35
C PHE A 208 10.02 -0.36 11.68
N ARG A 209 11.09 0.33 12.07
CA ARG A 209 11.13 1.21 13.25
C ARG A 209 10.15 2.38 13.11
N GLU A 210 10.12 3.06 11.97
CA GLU A 210 9.23 4.18 11.71
C GLU A 210 7.75 3.76 11.71
N LEU A 211 7.39 2.63 11.08
CA LEU A 211 6.03 2.10 11.17
C LEU A 211 5.66 1.67 12.60
N THR A 212 6.61 1.13 13.35
CA THR A 212 6.43 0.81 14.79
C THR A 212 6.18 2.07 15.62
N GLU A 213 6.86 3.18 15.34
CA GLU A 213 6.61 4.46 16.00
C GLU A 213 5.18 4.98 15.74
N ILE A 214 4.66 4.80 14.52
CA ILE A 214 3.24 5.10 14.20
C ILE A 214 2.32 4.23 15.05
N LYS A 215 2.59 2.92 15.17
CA LYS A 215 1.79 2.02 16.01
C LYS A 215 1.81 2.45 17.48
N VAL A 216 2.98 2.78 18.03
CA VAL A 216 3.13 3.21 19.43
C VAL A 216 2.38 4.53 19.71
N GLN A 217 2.31 5.44 18.73
CA GLN A 217 1.57 6.70 18.86
C GLN A 217 0.08 6.58 18.51
N SER A 218 -0.36 5.44 17.98
CA SER A 218 -1.76 5.17 17.64
C SER A 218 -2.49 4.62 18.85
N ALA A 219 -3.61 5.25 19.23
CA ALA A 219 -4.47 4.71 20.29
C ALA A 219 -5.09 3.37 19.88
N GLU A 220 -5.57 3.28 18.63
CA GLU A 220 -6.04 2.05 18.02
C GLU A 220 -5.48 1.90 16.61
N SER A 221 -5.40 0.67 16.10
CA SER A 221 -4.98 0.42 14.72
C SER A 221 -5.84 -0.64 14.04
N GLY A 222 -6.03 -0.46 12.73
CA GLY A 222 -6.77 -1.38 11.88
C GLY A 222 -6.02 -1.67 10.59
N LEU A 223 -6.15 -2.91 10.10
CA LEU A 223 -5.50 -3.39 8.88
C LEU A 223 -6.53 -3.60 7.78
N LEU A 224 -6.34 -2.90 6.65
CA LEU A 224 -7.00 -3.23 5.38
C LEU A 224 -5.94 -3.84 4.45
N MET A 225 -6.00 -5.16 4.26
CA MET A 225 -4.98 -5.91 3.56
C MET A 225 -5.47 -6.39 2.21
N LEU A 226 -4.84 -5.88 1.14
CA LEU A 226 -5.09 -6.33 -0.22
C LEU A 226 -3.97 -7.31 -0.61
N ALA A 227 -4.36 -8.58 -0.80
CA ALA A 227 -3.52 -9.75 -0.94
C ALA A 227 -2.72 -10.08 0.34
N GLY A 228 -1.40 -10.33 0.22
CA GLY A 228 -0.57 -10.92 1.27
C GLY A 228 0.88 -10.46 1.20
N GLY A 229 1.82 -11.41 1.28
CA GLY A 229 3.25 -11.16 1.14
C GLY A 229 3.87 -10.30 2.24
N VAL A 230 5.00 -9.67 1.91
CA VAL A 230 5.74 -8.79 2.81
C VAL A 230 4.86 -7.67 3.39
N PRO A 231 4.03 -6.94 2.61
CA PRO A 231 3.21 -5.85 3.16
C PRO A 231 2.29 -6.27 4.30
N LYS A 232 1.64 -7.43 4.18
CA LYS A 232 0.78 -8.00 5.22
C LYS A 232 1.57 -8.27 6.50
N ASN A 233 2.62 -9.08 6.42
CA ASN A 233 3.35 -9.50 7.61
C ASN A 233 4.07 -8.33 8.28
N PHE A 234 4.69 -7.45 7.47
CA PHE A 234 5.41 -6.27 7.96
C PHE A 234 4.50 -5.32 8.75
N ALA A 235 3.28 -5.08 8.29
CA ALA A 235 2.31 -4.26 9.02
C ALA A 235 1.76 -4.94 10.30
N GLN A 236 1.71 -6.27 10.33
CA GLN A 236 1.28 -7.02 11.52
C GLN A 236 2.36 -7.05 12.60
N ASP A 237 3.63 -7.21 12.22
CA ASP A 237 4.76 -7.42 13.13
C ASP A 237 5.12 -6.19 13.98
N VAL A 238 4.63 -5.00 13.64
CA VAL A 238 4.91 -3.79 14.43
C VAL A 238 4.36 -3.83 15.85
N VAL A 239 3.36 -4.67 16.13
CA VAL A 239 2.88 -4.90 17.50
C VAL A 239 3.97 -5.60 18.31
N VAL A 240 4.50 -6.70 17.78
CA VAL A 240 5.59 -7.47 18.41
C VAL A 240 6.86 -6.62 18.53
N ALA A 241 7.17 -5.81 17.52
CA ALA A 241 8.30 -4.88 17.58
C ALA A 241 8.14 -3.84 18.70
N ALA A 242 6.94 -3.28 18.89
CA ALA A 242 6.66 -2.35 19.97
C ALA A 242 6.80 -3.03 21.34
N GLU A 243 6.30 -4.25 21.51
CA GLU A 243 6.44 -5.04 22.75
C GLU A 243 7.92 -5.33 23.07
N LEU A 244 8.72 -5.71 22.07
CA LEU A 244 10.17 -5.92 22.22
C LEU A 244 10.92 -4.64 22.63
N LEU A 245 10.40 -3.47 22.26
CA LEU A 245 10.90 -2.16 22.69
C LEU A 245 10.36 -1.73 24.08
N GLY A 246 9.65 -2.62 24.78
CA GLY A 246 9.07 -2.36 26.09
C GLY A 246 7.90 -1.36 26.05
N LYS A 247 7.23 -1.21 24.91
CA LYS A 247 6.04 -0.37 24.77
C LYS A 247 4.79 -1.20 24.97
N GLU A 248 3.90 -0.72 25.82
CA GLU A 248 2.56 -1.30 25.98
C GLU A 248 1.68 -0.81 24.82
N VAL A 249 1.33 -1.71 23.91
CA VAL A 249 0.43 -1.45 22.79
C VAL A 249 -0.62 -2.54 22.70
N SER A 250 -1.81 -2.21 22.21
CA SER A 250 -2.84 -3.21 21.86
C SER A 250 -2.48 -3.93 20.56
N MET A 251 -3.02 -5.13 20.37
CA MET A 251 -3.08 -5.77 19.04
C MET A 251 -3.81 -4.87 18.04
N HIS A 252 -3.70 -5.16 16.74
CA HIS A 252 -4.56 -4.51 15.74
C HIS A 252 -6.03 -4.88 16.01
N LYS A 253 -6.84 -3.89 16.40
CA LYS A 253 -8.24 -4.05 16.83
C LYS A 253 -9.17 -4.50 15.70
N TYR A 254 -8.82 -4.12 14.48
CA TYR A 254 -9.58 -4.45 13.27
C TYR A 254 -8.67 -5.05 12.21
N ALA A 255 -9.14 -6.09 11.52
CA ALA A 255 -8.39 -6.67 10.42
C ALA A 255 -9.31 -7.20 9.30
N VAL A 256 -9.07 -6.73 8.08
CA VAL A 256 -9.74 -7.20 6.87
C VAL A 256 -8.67 -7.64 5.88
N GLN A 257 -8.78 -8.86 5.35
CA GLN A 257 -7.92 -9.33 4.26
C GLN A 257 -8.77 -9.74 3.06
N LEU A 258 -8.46 -9.25 1.86
CA LEU A 258 -8.96 -9.81 0.60
C LEU A 258 -7.79 -10.55 -0.07
N THR A 259 -7.94 -11.84 -0.36
CA THR A 259 -6.83 -12.68 -0.86
C THR A 259 -7.32 -13.84 -1.71
N VAL A 260 -6.45 -14.38 -2.55
CA VAL A 260 -6.65 -15.69 -3.22
C VAL A 260 -5.74 -16.78 -2.64
N ALA A 261 -4.81 -16.39 -1.77
CA ALA A 261 -3.89 -17.32 -1.11
C ALA A 261 -4.59 -18.06 0.03
N ASP A 262 -4.24 -19.34 0.18
CA ASP A 262 -4.67 -20.20 1.27
C ASP A 262 -3.47 -20.89 1.92
N GLU A 263 -3.71 -21.64 2.99
CA GLU A 263 -2.68 -22.22 3.85
C GLU A 263 -1.82 -23.33 3.23
N ARG A 264 -2.17 -23.86 2.05
CA ARG A 264 -1.56 -25.10 1.51
C ARG A 264 -0.07 -24.99 1.20
N ASP A 265 0.41 -23.80 0.85
CA ASP A 265 1.83 -23.56 0.57
C ASP A 265 2.64 -23.13 1.81
N GLY A 266 1.98 -22.92 2.95
CA GLY A 266 2.59 -22.42 4.18
C GLY A 266 3.09 -20.98 4.09
N ALA A 267 2.69 -20.23 3.06
CA ALA A 267 3.17 -18.86 2.86
C ALA A 267 2.43 -17.85 3.75
N LEU A 268 3.14 -16.76 4.09
CA LEU A 268 2.58 -15.63 4.86
C LEU A 268 1.33 -15.02 4.22
N SER A 269 1.16 -15.14 2.91
CA SER A 269 -0.03 -14.66 2.20
C SER A 269 -1.31 -15.37 2.64
N GLY A 270 -1.25 -16.69 2.82
CA GLY A 270 -2.37 -17.55 3.20
C GLY A 270 -2.60 -17.67 4.71
N SER A 271 -1.66 -17.21 5.55
CA SER A 271 -1.79 -17.31 7.01
C SER A 271 -3.08 -16.65 7.52
N THR A 272 -3.79 -17.33 8.42
CA THR A 272 -5.09 -16.85 8.86
C THR A 272 -4.95 -15.69 9.87
N LEU A 273 -5.97 -14.83 9.97
CA LEU A 273 -5.98 -13.80 11.02
C LEU A 273 -6.05 -14.39 12.44
N ARG A 274 -6.59 -15.61 12.57
CA ARG A 274 -6.55 -16.38 13.83
C ARG A 274 -5.15 -16.86 14.17
N GLU A 275 -4.37 -17.28 13.19
CA GLU A 275 -2.95 -17.56 13.40
C GLU A 275 -2.23 -16.28 13.83
N ALA A 276 -2.46 -15.15 13.16
CA ALA A 276 -1.85 -13.86 13.57
C ALA A 276 -2.17 -13.47 15.02
N CYS A 277 -3.36 -13.83 15.54
CA CYS A 277 -3.72 -13.65 16.94
C CYS A 277 -2.84 -14.46 17.90
N SER A 278 -2.43 -15.69 17.55
CA SER A 278 -1.54 -16.49 18.41
C SER A 278 -0.16 -15.88 18.57
N TRP A 279 0.23 -14.99 17.65
CA TRP A 279 1.47 -14.22 17.70
C TRP A 279 1.30 -12.84 18.36
N GLY A 280 0.12 -12.53 18.90
CA GLY A 280 -0.15 -11.22 19.51
C GLY A 280 -0.24 -10.08 18.51
N LYS A 281 -0.52 -10.35 17.22
CA LYS A 281 -0.54 -9.30 16.17
C LYS A 281 -1.92 -8.69 15.98
N VAL A 282 -2.97 -9.51 15.96
CA VAL A 282 -4.34 -9.13 15.55
C VAL A 282 -5.35 -9.61 16.57
N ASP A 283 -6.26 -8.72 16.98
CA ASP A 283 -7.42 -9.08 17.80
C ASP A 283 -8.48 -9.79 16.94
N THR A 284 -9.13 -10.82 17.49
CA THR A 284 -10.11 -11.65 16.78
C THR A 284 -11.55 -11.15 16.87
N VAL A 285 -11.82 -10.09 17.62
CA VAL A 285 -13.18 -9.55 17.77
C VAL A 285 -13.71 -8.97 16.46
N TYR A 286 -12.87 -8.26 15.69
CA TYR A 286 -13.25 -7.65 14.41
C TYR A 286 -12.31 -8.04 13.28
N GLU A 287 -12.32 -9.33 12.92
CA GLU A 287 -11.53 -9.90 11.83
C GLU A 287 -12.40 -10.50 10.72
N GLN A 288 -11.98 -10.34 9.46
CA GLN A 288 -12.59 -11.07 8.34
C GLN A 288 -11.61 -11.24 7.16
N MET A 289 -11.43 -12.49 6.73
CA MET A 289 -10.81 -12.82 5.44
C MET A 289 -11.88 -13.03 4.36
N VAL A 290 -11.63 -12.52 3.15
CA VAL A 290 -12.44 -12.70 1.96
C VAL A 290 -11.57 -13.38 0.90
N PHE A 291 -11.95 -14.60 0.53
CA PHE A 291 -11.24 -15.38 -0.48
C PHE A 291 -11.80 -15.07 -1.85
N GLY A 292 -11.12 -14.21 -2.62
CA GLY A 292 -11.56 -13.74 -3.91
C GLY A 292 -10.54 -12.80 -4.56
N GLU A 293 -10.65 -12.67 -5.88
CA GLU A 293 -9.79 -11.80 -6.67
C GLU A 293 -10.12 -10.32 -6.37
N LEU A 294 -9.07 -9.48 -6.27
CA LEU A 294 -9.15 -8.11 -5.77
C LEU A 294 -9.89 -7.18 -6.73
N THR A 295 -9.71 -7.29 -8.04
CA THR A 295 -10.40 -6.43 -9.03
C THR A 295 -11.92 -6.60 -8.99
N LEU A 296 -12.42 -7.74 -8.49
CA LEU A 296 -13.84 -7.99 -8.29
C LEU A 296 -14.34 -7.47 -6.93
N GLY A 297 -13.65 -7.82 -5.84
CA GLY A 297 -14.14 -7.58 -4.49
C GLY A 297 -13.83 -6.18 -3.93
N PHE A 298 -12.61 -5.68 -4.16
CA PHE A 298 -12.13 -4.46 -3.52
C PHE A 298 -12.89 -3.20 -3.96
N PRO A 299 -13.18 -2.97 -5.25
CA PRO A 299 -13.96 -1.79 -5.67
C PRO A 299 -15.34 -1.72 -5.01
N LEU A 300 -16.01 -2.86 -4.81
CA LEU A 300 -17.32 -2.91 -4.15
C LEU A 300 -17.23 -2.52 -2.67
N LEU A 301 -16.23 -3.06 -1.95
CA LEU A 301 -15.98 -2.73 -0.55
C LEU A 301 -15.62 -1.25 -0.40
N ALA A 302 -14.66 -0.75 -1.18
CA ALA A 302 -14.20 0.62 -1.14
C ALA A 302 -15.33 1.61 -1.46
N SER A 303 -16.11 1.32 -2.52
CA SER A 303 -17.26 2.14 -2.91
C SER A 303 -18.33 2.18 -1.83
N ALA A 304 -18.70 1.03 -1.25
CA ALA A 304 -19.69 0.99 -0.18
C ALA A 304 -19.21 1.75 1.08
N ALA A 305 -17.93 1.63 1.46
CA ALA A 305 -17.35 2.37 2.57
C ALA A 305 -17.29 3.89 2.30
N TYR A 306 -16.91 4.30 1.09
CA TYR A 306 -16.88 5.70 0.68
C TYR A 306 -18.28 6.34 0.78
N HIS A 307 -19.31 5.66 0.23
CA HIS A 307 -20.69 6.15 0.25
C HIS A 307 -21.36 6.08 1.62
N ALA A 308 -20.82 5.31 2.57
CA ALA A 308 -21.27 5.32 3.96
C ALA A 308 -20.81 6.58 4.73
N ARG A 309 -19.83 7.33 4.19
CA ARG A 309 -19.38 8.64 4.71
C ARG A 309 -18.85 8.66 6.15
N ALA A 310 -18.55 7.50 6.74
CA ALA A 310 -17.94 7.42 8.08
C ALA A 310 -16.56 8.11 8.15
N TRP A 311 -15.89 8.27 6.99
CA TRP A 311 -14.58 8.89 6.89
C TRP A 311 -14.59 10.42 7.02
N GLU A 312 -15.73 11.09 6.85
CA GLU A 312 -15.81 12.56 6.84
C GLU A 312 -15.47 13.19 8.19
N SER A 313 -15.77 12.49 9.29
CA SER A 313 -15.43 12.91 10.64
C SER A 313 -14.00 12.53 11.06
N ARG A 314 -13.25 11.80 10.22
CA ARG A 314 -11.90 11.36 10.58
C ARG A 314 -10.89 12.52 10.54
N PRO A 315 -10.08 12.68 11.60
CA PRO A 315 -8.97 13.63 11.56
C PRO A 315 -7.93 13.18 10.54
N ALA A 316 -7.31 14.13 9.83
CA ALA A 316 -6.15 13.82 8.99
C ALA A 316 -4.94 13.56 9.90
N ARG A 317 -4.48 12.30 9.97
CA ARG A 317 -3.34 11.91 10.82
C ARG A 317 -2.01 12.49 10.37
N ARG A 318 -1.77 12.51 9.06
CA ARG A 318 -0.55 13.04 8.42
C ARG A 318 0.74 12.50 9.05
N TRP A 319 0.82 11.18 9.22
CA TRP A 319 1.89 10.50 9.96
C TRP A 319 3.31 10.83 9.47
N ASN A 320 3.53 11.26 8.22
CA ASN A 320 4.86 11.72 7.79
C ASN A 320 5.44 12.85 8.66
N ARG A 321 4.59 13.69 9.27
CA ARG A 321 5.01 14.85 10.07
C ARG A 321 5.78 14.48 11.33
N ILE A 322 5.60 13.28 11.88
CA ILE A 322 6.32 12.88 13.11
C ILE A 322 7.80 12.56 12.82
N PHE A 323 8.16 12.39 11.53
CA PHE A 323 9.52 12.12 11.07
C PHE A 323 10.20 13.35 10.46
N GLU A 324 9.47 14.44 10.27
CA GLU A 324 10.07 15.69 9.85
C GLU A 324 10.94 16.22 11.00
N PRO A 325 12.13 16.77 10.72
CA PRO A 325 12.90 17.46 11.75
C PRO A 325 12.01 18.53 12.38
N LEU A 326 11.86 18.52 13.72
CA LEU A 326 11.20 19.61 14.44
C LEU A 326 11.82 20.90 13.93
N ALA A 327 11.03 21.73 13.24
CA ALA A 327 11.51 23.00 12.73
C ALA A 327 12.21 23.70 13.89
N ALA A 328 13.51 23.99 13.73
CA ALA A 328 14.22 24.79 14.71
C ALA A 328 13.41 26.06 14.88
N VAL A 329 12.80 26.23 16.05
CA VAL A 329 12.11 27.44 16.45
C VAL A 329 13.16 28.55 16.33
N LYS A 330 13.13 29.28 15.22
CA LYS A 330 13.86 30.53 15.05
C LYS A 330 13.05 31.65 15.68
#